data_AF-A0AAD8KLM6-F1
#
_entry.id   AF-A0AAD8KLM6-F1
#
_cell.length_a   1.000
_cell.length_b   1.000
_cell.length_c   1.000
_cell.angle_alpha   90.00
_cell.angle_beta   90.00
_cell.angle_gamma   90.00
#
_symmetry.space_group_name_H-M   'P 1'
#
loop_
_entity.id
_entity.type
_entity.pdbx_description
1 polymer ?
#
loop_
_entity_poly.entity_id
_entity_poly.type
_entity_poly.pdbx_seq_one_letter_code
_entity_poly.pdbx_strand_id
1 'polypeptide(L)'
;MNQNKVQKIGNQSSKASKYATHVKSHTNDDLQWINQITECPVYHPSVEDFEDPLLYIQKIAPEASKYGICKIVPPLISTVPTGIVMKKEKPGFKFTPKVQPLRVPRWTMNDKNSFFVSGKSYSLRDFEVMANRVSANKYCLSGCLPSAYMEREFWLEMTRGKKGTVEYGVNVDGSAFSSSSDDHLANSKWNLKVSYLFILYKCKLPRLPRSALRLLENDIPGVTDPMLYIGMLFSMFAWHVEDHYLYSMNYHHCGAPKTWYGVPSSAAHEFEKVIQKHVYTREILSADGPDGAFEILAEKTTMFPPKLLLQNHVPVYKLVQLPGEFVCTFPRAYHAGFSHGFNCGEAVNFAARDWFSFGGVASERYAFLQKKPVIPYEEILCKEAMLLSFKIPKKDYTHDPNADSNRFIKGSFATLIRKYDTAISYMKSLDQSLNILSNMKETISCSLCKRDCYVALVNCNCRADPICVFHDTQISDCCCGKNRILSVRGDLSKMKNVAKKFEKEQMVQKAEEILKHDNYINKGHKGGLGGVEYVDTKIQQSNASTREHKRIRKHRTCNNGRVDVATPVNRTGKRGKFGIYPKIRSSGRRLKKVNKTCRKKASS
;
A
#
# COMPACT_ATOMS: atom_id res chain seq x y z
N MET A 1 38.53 61.06 31.02
CA MET A 1 39.97 61.40 30.96
C MET A 1 40.75 60.11 31.24
N ASN A 2 41.69 59.60 30.43
CA ASN A 2 42.12 59.94 29.05
C ASN A 2 42.22 58.59 28.29
N GLN A 3 41.74 58.44 27.06
CA GLN A 3 42.31 58.92 25.80
C GLN A 3 43.79 58.54 25.52
N ASN A 4 43.94 57.65 24.54
CA ASN A 4 44.90 57.67 23.43
C ASN A 4 46.43 57.65 23.71
N LYS A 5 47.06 56.56 23.25
CA LYS A 5 48.30 56.63 22.46
C LYS A 5 48.16 55.77 21.20
N VAL A 6 48.76 56.19 20.10
CA VAL A 6 48.34 55.82 18.74
C VAL A 6 49.55 55.63 17.81
N GLN A 7 49.61 54.48 17.11
CA GLN A 7 50.47 54.20 15.94
C GLN A 7 52.01 54.19 16.21
N LYS A 8 52.91 53.67 15.35
CA LYS A 8 52.83 53.14 13.96
C LYS A 8 53.98 52.14 13.67
N ILE A 9 54.04 51.66 12.41
CA ILE A 9 55.10 50.81 11.77
C ILE A 9 54.96 49.30 12.05
N GLY A 10 54.99 48.40 11.06
CA GLY A 10 55.07 48.59 9.60
C GLY A 10 54.85 47.28 8.79
N ASN A 11 54.39 47.40 7.54
CA ASN A 11 53.93 46.27 6.69
C ASN A 11 55.00 45.22 6.33
N GLN A 12 54.62 43.94 6.36
CA GLN A 12 54.77 42.93 5.28
C GLN A 12 54.12 41.59 5.74
N SER A 13 53.47 40.77 4.91
CA SER A 13 53.01 40.95 3.51
C SER A 13 51.71 40.14 3.25
N SER A 14 51.02 40.43 2.15
CA SER A 14 49.70 39.86 1.82
C SER A 14 49.74 38.46 1.16
N LYS A 15 48.87 37.53 1.59
CA LYS A 15 48.24 36.48 0.73
C LYS A 15 47.23 35.57 1.50
N ALA A 16 46.07 36.10 1.91
CA ALA A 16 45.01 35.29 2.53
C ALA A 16 43.56 35.80 2.31
N SER A 17 43.29 36.62 1.30
CA SER A 17 41.93 37.11 1.00
C SER A 17 41.43 36.58 -0.35
N LYS A 18 40.67 35.46 -0.33
CA LYS A 18 39.79 35.01 -1.43
C LYS A 18 38.84 33.82 -1.14
N TYR A 19 38.47 33.55 0.12
CA TYR A 19 37.40 32.58 0.47
C TYR A 19 36.58 33.06 1.68
N ALA A 20 35.78 34.11 1.50
CA ALA A 20 35.00 34.74 2.56
C ALA A 20 33.60 35.21 2.09
N THR A 21 32.87 34.36 1.37
CA THR A 21 31.49 34.62 0.92
C THR A 21 30.63 33.37 1.02
N HIS A 22 29.37 33.54 1.42
CA HIS A 22 28.32 32.51 1.54
C HIS A 22 28.48 31.43 2.63
N VAL A 23 28.90 31.83 3.83
CA VAL A 23 28.24 31.29 5.04
C VAL A 23 26.89 32.01 5.16
N LYS A 24 25.85 31.51 4.48
CA LYS A 24 24.47 31.90 4.78
C LYS A 24 24.09 31.29 6.13
N SER A 25 23.77 32.13 7.11
CA SER A 25 22.99 31.73 8.29
C SER A 25 21.60 31.28 7.82
N HIS A 26 21.40 29.96 7.69
CA HIS A 26 20.11 29.41 7.29
C HIS A 26 19.15 29.50 8.48
N THR A 27 18.28 30.51 8.41
CA THR A 27 17.23 30.91 9.35
C THR A 27 16.12 29.85 9.47
N ASN A 28 15.09 30.13 10.28
CA ASN A 28 13.92 29.26 10.47
C ASN A 28 13.15 28.92 9.17
N ASP A 29 13.46 29.60 8.06
CA ASP A 29 12.66 29.63 6.84
C ASP A 29 12.60 28.28 6.11
N ASP A 30 13.64 27.47 6.23
CA ASP A 30 13.73 26.17 5.56
C ASP A 30 12.62 25.18 5.94
N LEU A 31 11.96 25.38 7.09
CA LEU A 31 10.88 24.56 7.62
C LEU A 31 9.51 25.24 7.66
N GLN A 32 9.32 26.44 7.09
CA GLN A 32 8.00 27.11 7.07
C GLN A 32 6.88 26.26 6.44
N TRP A 33 7.22 25.38 5.50
CA TRP A 33 6.30 24.44 4.85
C TRP A 33 5.55 23.52 5.82
N ILE A 34 6.09 23.27 7.02
CA ILE A 34 5.41 22.49 8.08
C ILE A 34 4.06 23.13 8.46
N ASN A 35 3.98 24.46 8.42
CA ASN A 35 2.78 25.24 8.74
C ASN A 35 1.88 25.48 7.50
N GLN A 36 2.29 25.01 6.33
CA GLN A 36 1.54 25.12 5.07
C GLN A 36 0.75 23.83 4.74
N ILE A 37 0.97 22.75 5.49
CA ILE A 37 0.22 21.49 5.35
C ILE A 37 -1.11 21.62 6.10
N THR A 38 -2.20 21.43 5.37
CA THR A 38 -3.56 21.41 5.92
C THR A 38 -3.77 20.17 6.82
N GLU A 39 -4.41 20.35 7.97
CA GLU A 39 -4.82 19.22 8.82
C GLU A 39 -5.92 18.38 8.14
N CYS A 40 -5.99 17.09 8.44
CA CYS A 40 -7.06 16.22 7.96
C CYS A 40 -8.35 16.40 8.79
N PRO A 41 -9.52 15.94 8.28
CA PRO A 41 -10.74 15.89 9.07
C PRO A 41 -10.60 15.02 10.33
N VAL A 42 -11.08 15.57 11.45
CA VAL A 42 -11.18 14.88 12.75
C VAL A 42 -12.65 14.59 13.03
N TYR A 43 -12.97 13.34 13.27
CA TYR A 43 -14.34 12.86 13.46
C TYR A 43 -14.60 12.43 14.90
N HIS A 44 -15.75 12.81 15.44
CA HIS A 44 -16.22 12.48 16.79
C HIS A 44 -17.56 11.70 16.68
N PRO A 45 -17.53 10.39 16.39
CA PRO A 45 -18.74 9.56 16.35
C PRO A 45 -19.51 9.61 17.68
N SER A 46 -20.84 9.63 17.59
CA SER A 46 -21.72 9.31 18.72
C SER A 46 -21.62 7.84 19.11
N VAL A 47 -22.22 7.43 20.23
CA VAL A 47 -22.18 6.03 20.68
C VAL A 47 -22.83 5.10 19.65
N GLU A 48 -23.91 5.55 19.01
CA GLU A 48 -24.66 4.84 17.97
C GLU A 48 -23.84 4.73 16.67
N ASP A 49 -23.20 5.82 16.24
CA ASP A 49 -22.25 5.83 15.12
C ASP A 49 -21.05 4.90 15.38
N PHE A 50 -20.66 4.73 16.65
CA PHE A 50 -19.56 3.86 17.06
C PHE A 50 -19.94 2.37 17.13
N GLU A 51 -21.20 1.98 16.90
CA GLU A 51 -21.59 0.57 16.96
C GLU A 51 -20.96 -0.31 15.86
N ASP A 52 -20.81 0.18 14.64
CA ASP A 52 -20.24 -0.56 13.50
C ASP A 52 -19.18 0.28 12.77
N PRO A 53 -17.87 0.00 12.95
CA PRO A 53 -16.80 0.80 12.33
C PRO A 53 -16.89 0.82 10.80
N LEU A 54 -17.36 -0.26 10.17
CA LEU A 54 -17.37 -0.36 8.71
C LEU A 54 -18.58 0.35 8.10
N LEU A 55 -19.68 0.50 8.85
CA LEU A 55 -20.76 1.42 8.50
C LEU A 55 -20.33 2.88 8.71
N TYR A 56 -19.64 3.19 9.81
CA TYR A 56 -19.15 4.55 10.08
C TYR A 56 -18.10 5.02 9.08
N ILE A 57 -17.11 4.18 8.73
CA ILE A 57 -16.15 4.50 7.67
C ILE A 57 -16.86 4.73 6.33
N GLN A 58 -17.91 3.97 5.99
CA GLN A 58 -18.71 4.21 4.78
C GLN A 58 -19.49 5.54 4.84
N LYS A 59 -19.94 5.98 6.02
CA LYS A 59 -20.58 7.29 6.25
C LYS A 59 -19.62 8.45 5.96
N ILE A 60 -18.37 8.38 6.43
CA ILE A 60 -17.39 9.47 6.29
C ILE A 60 -16.54 9.41 5.00
N ALA A 61 -16.49 8.25 4.32
CA ALA A 61 -15.65 8.04 3.13
C ALA A 61 -15.81 9.09 2.00
N PRO A 62 -17.02 9.60 1.66
CA PRO A 62 -17.19 10.61 0.60
C PRO A 62 -16.47 11.95 0.86
N GLU A 63 -16.10 12.22 2.11
CA GLU A 63 -15.25 13.36 2.50
C GLU A 63 -13.82 12.90 2.78
N ALA A 64 -13.64 12.01 3.75
CA ALA A 64 -12.33 11.62 4.28
C ALA A 64 -11.37 11.05 3.21
N SER A 65 -11.88 10.35 2.20
CA SER A 65 -11.04 9.82 1.10
C SER A 65 -10.33 10.91 0.28
N LYS A 66 -10.86 12.15 0.24
CA LYS A 66 -10.23 13.31 -0.41
C LYS A 66 -8.94 13.75 0.26
N TYR A 67 -8.73 13.34 1.52
CA TYR A 67 -7.56 13.62 2.33
C TYR A 67 -6.60 12.42 2.43
N GLY A 68 -7.06 11.22 2.05
CA GLY A 68 -6.30 9.97 2.10
C GLY A 68 -6.14 9.38 3.50
N ILE A 69 -6.13 10.21 4.55
CA ILE A 69 -6.18 9.82 5.96
C ILE A 69 -7.22 10.66 6.71
N CYS A 70 -7.78 10.12 7.79
CA CYS A 70 -8.55 10.90 8.76
C CYS A 70 -8.30 10.44 10.20
N LYS A 71 -8.65 11.29 11.17
CA LYS A 71 -8.59 10.97 12.61
C LYS A 71 -9.98 10.71 13.15
N ILE A 72 -10.14 9.73 14.03
CA ILE A 72 -11.41 9.38 14.68
C ILE A 72 -11.17 9.30 16.19
N VAL A 73 -11.87 10.14 16.95
CA VAL A 73 -11.82 10.19 18.41
C VAL A 73 -13.02 9.41 18.95
N PRO A 74 -12.83 8.27 19.63
CA PRO A 74 -13.92 7.42 20.06
C PRO A 74 -14.68 8.02 21.25
N PRO A 75 -16.00 7.77 21.38
CA PRO A 75 -16.76 8.09 22.59
C PRO A 75 -16.50 7.11 23.74
N LEU A 76 -15.83 5.98 23.46
CA LEU A 76 -15.46 4.96 24.45
C LEU A 76 -13.96 5.04 24.77
N ILE A 77 -13.63 4.97 26.06
CA ILE A 77 -12.26 4.94 26.58
C ILE A 77 -11.95 3.54 27.11
N SER A 78 -10.73 3.05 26.88
CA SER A 78 -10.25 1.79 27.47
C SER A 78 -10.02 1.94 28.98
N THR A 79 -10.54 1.01 29.77
CA THR A 79 -10.46 1.02 31.24
C THR A 79 -9.22 0.30 31.77
N VAL A 80 -8.57 -0.53 30.96
CA VAL A 80 -7.39 -1.31 31.36
C VAL A 80 -6.12 -0.80 30.67
N PRO A 81 -5.21 -0.11 31.40
CA PRO A 81 -3.97 0.42 30.82
C PRO A 81 -3.12 -0.63 30.10
N THR A 82 -2.56 -0.25 28.94
CA THR A 82 -1.74 -1.12 28.06
C THR A 82 -0.63 -1.89 28.79
N GLY A 83 0.05 -1.25 29.76
CA GLY A 83 1.10 -1.89 30.56
C GLY A 83 0.59 -3.01 31.48
N ILE A 84 -0.70 -2.99 31.84
CA ILE A 84 -1.37 -4.05 32.61
C ILE A 84 -1.78 -5.19 31.66
N VAL A 85 -2.42 -4.88 30.52
CA VAL A 85 -2.76 -5.88 29.47
C VAL A 85 -1.52 -6.67 29.06
N MET A 86 -0.47 -5.95 28.64
CA MET A 86 0.77 -6.54 28.14
C MET A 86 1.60 -7.28 29.21
N LYS A 87 1.28 -7.11 30.50
CA LYS A 87 1.92 -7.84 31.62
C LYS A 87 1.10 -9.04 32.11
N LYS A 88 -0.23 -8.88 32.23
CA LYS A 88 -1.14 -9.93 32.73
C LYS A 88 -1.56 -10.91 31.64
N GLU A 89 -1.94 -10.41 30.48
CA GLU A 89 -2.55 -11.18 29.39
C GLU A 89 -1.50 -11.76 28.43
N LYS A 90 -0.24 -11.28 28.52
CA LYS A 90 0.92 -11.81 27.80
C LYS A 90 2.16 -11.97 28.72
N PRO A 91 2.12 -12.90 29.69
CA PRO A 91 3.28 -13.14 30.57
C PRO A 91 4.53 -13.46 29.75
N GLY A 92 5.63 -12.73 30.01
CA GLY A 92 6.89 -12.91 29.31
C GLY A 92 7.00 -12.25 27.93
N PHE A 93 6.05 -11.39 27.52
CA PHE A 93 6.12 -10.66 26.25
C PHE A 93 7.46 -9.94 26.03
N LYS A 94 8.10 -10.25 24.90
CA LYS A 94 9.31 -9.61 24.40
C LYS A 94 9.22 -9.44 22.89
N PHE A 95 9.96 -8.46 22.36
CA PHE A 95 10.08 -8.20 20.94
C PHE A 95 11.52 -7.81 20.58
N THR A 96 11.82 -7.74 19.29
CA THR A 96 13.12 -7.35 18.76
C THR A 96 12.90 -6.21 17.77
N PRO A 97 13.27 -4.95 18.09
CA PRO A 97 13.05 -3.82 17.20
C PRO A 97 13.94 -3.89 15.96
N LYS A 98 13.55 -3.17 14.90
CA LYS A 98 14.45 -2.84 13.78
C LYS A 98 15.16 -1.53 14.08
N VAL A 99 16.43 -1.43 13.68
CA VAL A 99 17.20 -0.20 13.70
C VAL A 99 16.93 0.58 12.41
N GLN A 100 16.63 1.87 12.55
CA GLN A 100 16.34 2.79 11.44
C GLN A 100 17.36 3.94 11.44
N PRO A 101 17.93 4.32 10.28
CA PRO A 101 18.80 5.48 10.19
C PRO A 101 18.00 6.80 10.21
N LEU A 102 18.41 7.74 11.07
CA LEU A 102 17.89 9.11 11.11
C LEU A 102 18.62 9.98 10.08
N ARG A 103 18.23 9.79 8.80
CA ARG A 103 18.63 10.64 7.66
C ARG A 103 17.73 10.37 6.46
N VAL A 104 17.52 11.39 5.63
CA VAL A 104 17.13 11.20 4.22
C VAL A 104 18.36 10.67 3.46
N PRO A 105 18.29 9.51 2.79
CA PRO A 105 19.39 8.97 1.99
C PRO A 105 19.28 9.47 0.55
N ARG A 106 20.35 9.29 -0.25
CA ARG A 106 20.40 9.76 -1.66
C ARG A 106 19.77 8.80 -2.66
N TRP A 107 19.33 7.62 -2.24
CA TRP A 107 18.76 6.56 -3.10
C TRP A 107 19.59 6.26 -4.34
N THR A 108 20.90 6.12 -4.13
CA THR A 108 21.83 5.44 -5.05
C THR A 108 21.93 3.97 -4.68
N MET A 109 22.53 3.14 -5.53
CA MET A 109 22.74 1.72 -5.23
C MET A 109 23.56 1.47 -3.96
N ASN A 110 24.44 2.41 -3.58
CA ASN A 110 25.26 2.35 -2.36
C ASN A 110 24.67 3.16 -1.19
N ASP A 111 23.55 3.87 -1.38
CA ASP A 111 22.91 4.73 -0.38
C ASP A 111 21.38 4.55 -0.34
N LYS A 112 20.95 3.29 -0.15
CA LYS A 112 19.57 2.96 0.25
C LYS A 112 19.46 2.96 1.78
N ASN A 113 18.32 3.37 2.33
CA ASN A 113 18.01 3.08 3.73
C ASN A 113 17.55 1.63 3.87
N SER A 114 18.27 0.82 4.65
CA SER A 114 17.85 -0.52 5.05
C SER A 114 17.55 -0.56 6.56
N PHE A 115 16.43 -1.19 6.93
CA PHE A 115 16.05 -1.40 8.33
C PHE A 115 16.47 -2.79 8.77
N PHE A 116 17.59 -2.88 9.51
CA PHE A 116 18.11 -4.15 10.02
C PHE A 116 17.53 -4.51 11.39
N VAL A 117 17.44 -5.79 11.71
CA VAL A 117 16.94 -6.26 13.02
C VAL A 117 18.00 -5.96 14.10
N SER A 118 17.60 -5.40 15.23
CA SER A 118 18.51 -5.16 16.36
C SER A 118 18.97 -6.48 16.97
N GLY A 119 20.22 -6.55 17.45
CA GLY A 119 20.73 -7.71 18.18
C GLY A 119 20.19 -7.86 19.61
N LYS A 120 19.22 -7.03 20.01
CA LYS A 120 18.67 -6.94 21.36
C LYS A 120 17.17 -7.22 21.36
N SER A 121 16.71 -8.00 22.33
CA SER A 121 15.29 -8.20 22.60
C SER A 121 14.89 -7.52 23.91
N TYR A 122 13.75 -6.85 23.91
CA TYR A 122 13.26 -6.01 25.01
C TYR A 122 11.89 -6.49 25.48
N SER A 123 11.58 -6.35 26.78
CA SER A 123 10.18 -6.22 27.20
C SER A 123 9.66 -4.80 26.90
N LEU A 124 8.35 -4.61 26.93
CA LEU A 124 7.75 -3.28 26.73
C LEU A 124 8.31 -2.23 27.71
N ARG A 125 8.55 -2.61 28.97
CA ARG A 125 9.08 -1.72 30.02
C ARG A 125 10.56 -1.41 29.84
N ASP A 126 11.37 -2.36 29.40
CA ASP A 126 12.80 -2.13 29.14
C ASP A 126 12.98 -1.15 27.97
N PHE A 127 12.14 -1.29 26.94
CA PHE A 127 12.13 -0.39 25.79
C PHE A 127 11.62 1.01 26.15
N GLU A 128 10.57 1.12 26.98
CA GLU A 128 10.10 2.39 27.54
C GLU A 128 11.22 3.13 28.30
N VAL A 129 11.90 2.45 29.22
CA VAL A 129 12.99 3.03 30.02
C VAL A 129 14.16 3.47 29.14
N MET A 130 14.47 2.71 28.09
CA MET A 130 15.49 3.06 27.09
C MET A 130 15.07 4.30 26.28
N ALA A 131 13.87 4.30 25.70
CA ALA A 131 13.34 5.37 24.87
C ALA A 131 13.21 6.70 25.64
N ASN A 132 12.74 6.64 26.89
CA ASN A 132 12.62 7.80 27.75
C ASN A 132 14.00 8.34 28.16
N ARG A 133 14.99 7.49 28.43
CA ARG A 133 16.38 7.91 28.68
C ARG A 133 17.00 8.61 27.46
N VAL A 134 16.80 8.07 26.26
CA VAL A 134 17.29 8.71 25.01
C VAL A 134 16.64 10.08 24.81
N SER A 135 15.34 10.20 25.08
CA SER A 135 14.59 11.46 24.95
C SER A 135 15.06 12.51 25.97
N ALA A 136 15.18 12.13 27.24
CA ALA A 136 15.66 13.00 28.31
C ALA A 136 17.11 13.44 28.10
N ASN A 137 17.99 12.55 27.63
CA ASN A 137 19.38 12.89 27.29
C ASN A 137 19.50 13.87 26.10
N LYS A 138 18.50 13.93 25.20
CA LYS A 138 18.52 14.83 24.04
C LYS A 138 17.97 16.22 24.35
N TYR A 139 16.97 16.33 25.22
CA TYR A 139 16.27 17.59 25.50
C TYR A 139 16.40 18.10 26.95
N CYS A 140 17.14 17.39 27.80
CA CYS A 140 17.31 17.70 29.24
C CYS A 140 15.99 17.81 30.02
N LEU A 141 14.91 17.15 29.53
CA LEU A 141 13.55 17.29 30.05
C LEU A 141 12.84 15.94 30.16
N SER A 142 12.11 15.76 31.26
CA SER A 142 11.31 14.57 31.55
C SER A 142 9.84 14.78 31.16
N GLY A 143 9.55 14.89 29.86
CA GLY A 143 8.19 15.09 29.36
C GLY A 143 8.08 15.08 27.84
N CYS A 144 6.86 15.12 27.32
CA CYS A 144 6.60 15.31 25.89
C CYS A 144 6.69 16.80 25.55
N LEU A 145 7.52 17.16 24.57
CA LEU A 145 7.55 18.52 24.02
C LEU A 145 6.35 18.75 23.07
N PRO A 146 5.95 20.01 22.81
CA PRO A 146 4.83 20.31 21.92
C PRO A 146 5.00 19.67 20.53
N SER A 147 3.92 19.13 19.96
CA SER A 147 3.97 18.37 18.71
C SER A 147 4.56 19.16 17.52
N ALA A 148 4.27 20.45 17.41
CA ALA A 148 4.86 21.31 16.38
C ALA A 148 6.38 21.55 16.58
N TYR A 149 6.89 21.46 17.82
CA TYR A 149 8.33 21.47 18.09
C TYR A 149 8.96 20.14 17.65
N MET A 150 8.36 19.01 18.04
CA MET A 150 8.84 17.68 17.64
C MET A 150 8.81 17.45 16.12
N GLU A 151 7.84 18.02 15.40
CA GLU A 151 7.78 18.00 13.94
C GLU A 151 8.95 18.75 13.29
N ARG A 152 9.31 19.92 13.83
CA ARG A 152 10.46 20.69 13.36
C ARG A 152 11.78 19.96 13.66
N GLU A 153 11.98 19.50 14.89
CA GLU A 153 13.21 18.80 15.27
C GLU A 153 13.40 17.47 14.51
N PHE A 154 12.32 16.73 14.24
CA PHE A 154 12.39 15.51 13.41
C PHE A 154 12.91 15.83 12.00
N TRP A 155 12.40 16.87 11.35
CA TRP A 155 12.87 17.23 10.00
C TRP A 155 14.25 17.91 9.99
N LEU A 156 14.64 18.63 11.05
CA LEU A 156 16.03 19.08 11.22
C LEU A 156 16.98 17.88 11.33
N GLU A 157 16.66 16.89 12.16
CA GLU A 157 17.48 15.68 12.32
C GLU A 157 17.53 14.86 11.03
N MET A 158 16.39 14.65 10.35
CA MET A 158 16.34 13.88 9.09
C MET A 158 17.09 14.57 7.93
N THR A 159 17.16 15.89 7.88
CA THR A 159 17.85 16.62 6.80
C THR A 159 19.32 16.96 7.10
N ARG A 160 19.71 17.08 8.37
CA ARG A 160 21.08 17.42 8.80
C ARG A 160 21.86 16.21 9.33
N GLY A 161 21.17 15.15 9.73
CA GLY A 161 21.72 13.93 10.32
C GLY A 161 22.58 13.14 9.35
N LYS A 162 23.74 12.67 9.86
CA LYS A 162 24.74 11.92 9.05
C LYS A 162 24.97 10.49 9.51
N LYS A 163 24.73 10.19 10.80
CA LYS A 163 25.03 8.89 11.44
C LYS A 163 24.05 8.48 12.55
N GLY A 164 22.95 9.22 12.76
CA GLY A 164 21.98 8.90 13.81
C GLY A 164 21.18 7.63 13.49
N THR A 165 20.75 6.91 14.53
CA THR A 165 19.85 5.75 14.42
C THR A 165 18.85 5.72 15.59
N VAL A 166 17.71 5.07 15.36
CA VAL A 166 16.67 4.78 16.37
C VAL A 166 16.22 3.33 16.25
N GLU A 167 15.60 2.79 17.31
CA GLU A 167 15.00 1.46 17.30
C GLU A 167 13.47 1.56 17.18
N TYR A 168 12.84 0.66 16.44
CA TYR A 168 11.39 0.62 16.25
C TYR A 168 10.85 -0.81 16.30
N GLY A 169 9.95 -1.10 17.24
CA GLY A 169 9.20 -2.35 17.27
C GLY A 169 8.10 -2.34 16.21
N VAL A 170 8.45 -2.69 14.96
CA VAL A 170 7.52 -2.73 13.81
C VAL A 170 7.10 -4.16 13.49
N ASN A 171 5.82 -4.37 13.19
CA ASN A 171 5.20 -5.67 12.93
C ASN A 171 5.43 -6.67 14.09
N VAL A 172 5.10 -6.27 15.33
CA VAL A 172 5.27 -7.10 16.53
C VAL A 172 3.98 -7.86 16.86
N ASP A 173 4.04 -9.17 17.08
CA ASP A 173 2.85 -10.00 17.24
C ASP A 173 1.97 -9.66 18.46
N GLY A 174 0.65 -9.65 18.23
CA GLY A 174 -0.39 -9.61 19.26
C GLY A 174 -1.19 -8.30 19.32
N SER A 175 -1.98 -8.12 20.39
CA SER A 175 -2.79 -6.90 20.65
C SER A 175 -2.52 -6.32 22.03
N ALA A 176 -2.85 -5.05 22.21
CA ALA A 176 -2.79 -4.31 23.47
C ALA A 176 -4.20 -3.94 24.00
N PHE A 177 -5.27 -4.29 23.29
CA PHE A 177 -6.64 -4.28 23.83
C PHE A 177 -6.80 -5.37 24.89
N SER A 178 -7.54 -5.09 25.98
CA SER A 178 -7.77 -6.05 27.05
C SER A 178 -8.84 -7.10 26.68
N SER A 179 -8.81 -8.24 27.38
CA SER A 179 -9.89 -9.23 27.41
C SER A 179 -10.84 -9.09 28.60
N SER A 180 -10.72 -8.04 29.43
CA SER A 180 -11.66 -7.73 30.52
C SER A 180 -13.09 -7.47 29.99
N SER A 181 -14.11 -7.91 30.72
CA SER A 181 -15.52 -7.54 30.49
C SER A 181 -15.78 -6.04 30.64
N ASP A 182 -14.97 -5.39 31.47
CA ASP A 182 -15.23 -4.04 31.97
C ASP A 182 -14.56 -2.96 31.09
N ASP A 183 -13.96 -3.36 29.97
CA ASP A 183 -13.37 -2.47 28.97
C ASP A 183 -14.32 -2.34 27.77
N HIS A 184 -15.17 -1.32 27.81
CA HIS A 184 -16.19 -1.11 26.76
C HIS A 184 -15.58 -0.89 25.37
N LEU A 185 -14.41 -0.25 25.27
CA LEU A 185 -13.73 -0.06 24.00
C LEU A 185 -13.17 -1.39 23.46
N ALA A 186 -12.55 -2.20 24.31
CA ALA A 186 -12.01 -3.50 23.92
C ALA A 186 -13.09 -4.57 23.63
N ASN A 187 -14.28 -4.45 24.20
CA ASN A 187 -15.41 -5.32 23.84
C ASN A 187 -16.17 -4.85 22.59
N SER A 188 -16.06 -3.57 22.22
CA SER A 188 -16.70 -2.99 21.03
C SER A 188 -16.27 -3.64 19.70
N LYS A 189 -16.95 -3.30 18.60
CA LYS A 189 -16.56 -3.73 17.25
C LYS A 189 -15.28 -3.06 16.72
N TRP A 190 -14.72 -2.08 17.45
CA TRP A 190 -13.48 -1.36 17.09
C TRP A 190 -12.21 -2.01 17.64
N ASN A 191 -12.31 -3.04 18.50
CA ASN A 191 -11.15 -3.85 18.86
C ASN A 191 -10.60 -4.55 17.61
N LEU A 192 -9.34 -4.26 17.27
CA LEU A 192 -8.72 -4.71 16.04
C LEU A 192 -8.48 -6.23 16.02
N LYS A 193 -8.34 -6.89 17.19
CA LYS A 193 -8.06 -8.33 17.31
C LYS A 193 -9.25 -9.17 17.70
N VAL A 194 -10.10 -8.72 18.64
CA VAL A 194 -11.23 -9.51 19.16
C VAL A 194 -12.37 -8.59 19.60
N SER A 195 -13.45 -8.51 18.82
CA SER A 195 -14.75 -8.06 19.33
C SER A 195 -15.53 -9.25 19.92
N TYR A 196 -16.17 -9.03 21.07
CA TYR A 196 -17.02 -10.00 21.75
C TYR A 196 -18.50 -9.71 21.41
N LEU A 197 -19.07 -10.40 20.42
CA LEU A 197 -20.49 -10.29 20.08
C LEU A 197 -21.23 -11.56 20.49
N PHE A 198 -21.67 -11.57 21.75
CA PHE A 198 -22.15 -12.75 22.48
C PHE A 198 -21.09 -13.85 22.65
N ILE A 199 -21.33 -14.76 23.60
CA ILE A 199 -20.33 -15.75 24.09
C ILE A 199 -19.86 -16.76 23.01
N LEU A 200 -20.55 -16.82 21.86
CA LEU A 200 -20.31 -17.81 20.81
C LEU A 200 -19.52 -17.30 19.58
N TYR A 201 -19.37 -15.98 19.38
CA TYR A 201 -18.73 -15.45 18.16
C TYR A 201 -17.72 -14.33 18.45
N LYS A 202 -16.43 -14.70 18.44
CA LYS A 202 -15.31 -13.74 18.42
C LYS A 202 -15.03 -13.32 16.97
N CYS A 203 -15.19 -12.04 16.66
CA CYS A 203 -14.89 -11.50 15.33
C CYS A 203 -13.91 -10.33 15.41
N LYS A 204 -12.87 -10.36 14.58
CA LYS A 204 -11.92 -9.23 14.42
C LYS A 204 -12.53 -8.17 13.50
N LEU A 205 -12.07 -6.92 13.56
CA LEU A 205 -12.50 -5.86 12.61
C LEU A 205 -12.40 -6.31 11.12
N PRO A 206 -11.30 -6.95 10.65
CA PRO A 206 -11.21 -7.50 9.29
C PRO A 206 -12.24 -8.60 8.95
N ARG A 207 -12.85 -9.23 9.97
CA ARG A 207 -13.80 -10.36 9.85
C ARG A 207 -15.26 -9.95 10.00
N LEU A 208 -15.55 -8.67 10.28
CA LEU A 208 -16.92 -8.16 10.42
C LEU A 208 -17.75 -8.35 9.14
N PRO A 209 -19.10 -8.48 9.22
CA PRO A 209 -19.98 -8.77 8.07
C PRO A 209 -19.92 -7.78 6.89
N ARG A 210 -19.38 -6.57 7.10
CA ARG A 210 -19.18 -5.55 6.08
C ARG A 210 -17.78 -5.55 5.45
N SER A 211 -16.83 -6.32 5.98
CA SER A 211 -15.47 -6.47 5.43
C SER A 211 -15.40 -7.65 4.46
N ALA A 212 -14.83 -7.45 3.27
CA ALA A 212 -14.59 -8.52 2.30
C ALA A 212 -13.54 -9.54 2.79
N LEU A 213 -12.61 -9.12 3.66
CA LEU A 213 -11.58 -10.01 4.22
C LEU A 213 -12.14 -11.10 5.14
N ARG A 214 -13.43 -11.03 5.53
CA ARG A 214 -14.12 -12.14 6.21
C ARG A 214 -14.16 -13.43 5.40
N LEU A 215 -14.03 -13.35 4.07
CA LEU A 215 -14.10 -14.49 3.13
C LEU A 215 -12.75 -15.20 2.89
N LEU A 216 -11.66 -14.71 3.49
CA LEU A 216 -10.37 -15.41 3.53
C LEU A 216 -10.47 -16.64 4.46
N GLU A 217 -9.89 -17.77 4.07
CA GLU A 217 -9.97 -19.00 4.87
C GLU A 217 -8.91 -19.04 5.99
N ASN A 218 -7.73 -18.46 5.73
CA ASN A 218 -6.64 -18.34 6.70
C ASN A 218 -6.50 -16.91 7.22
N ASP A 219 -5.81 -16.72 8.34
CA ASP A 219 -5.36 -15.40 8.79
C ASP A 219 -4.00 -15.04 8.19
N ILE A 220 -3.79 -13.75 7.94
CA ILE A 220 -2.58 -13.16 7.36
C ILE A 220 -2.06 -12.10 8.35
N PRO A 221 -0.88 -12.29 8.97
CA PRO A 221 -0.31 -11.31 9.90
C PRO A 221 -0.15 -9.93 9.26
N GLY A 222 -0.50 -8.85 9.98
CA GLY A 222 -0.56 -7.49 9.46
C GLY A 222 -1.87 -7.16 8.74
N VAL A 223 -2.42 -8.12 7.98
CA VAL A 223 -3.57 -7.88 7.09
C VAL A 223 -4.90 -8.25 7.75
N THR A 224 -5.05 -9.45 8.32
CA THR A 224 -6.27 -9.87 9.04
C THR A 224 -6.03 -10.16 10.52
N ASP A 225 -4.78 -10.19 10.96
CA ASP A 225 -4.42 -10.23 12.38
C ASP A 225 -3.60 -8.96 12.71
N PRO A 226 -4.02 -8.12 13.69
CA PRO A 226 -3.32 -6.89 14.02
C PRO A 226 -1.93 -7.14 14.57
N MET A 227 -1.06 -6.15 14.33
CA MET A 227 0.31 -6.08 14.81
C MET A 227 0.50 -4.83 15.66
N LEU A 228 1.40 -4.93 16.65
CA LEU A 228 1.85 -3.83 17.48
C LEU A 228 3.00 -3.05 16.84
N TYR A 229 3.02 -1.76 17.14
CA TYR A 229 3.95 -0.74 16.67
C TYR A 229 4.48 0.04 17.87
N ILE A 230 5.63 -0.37 18.38
CA ILE A 230 6.24 0.15 19.62
C ILE A 230 7.32 1.15 19.25
N GLY A 231 6.99 2.44 19.33
CA GLY A 231 7.83 3.57 18.93
C GLY A 231 8.72 4.13 20.03
N MET A 232 9.74 4.89 19.62
CA MET A 232 10.53 5.80 20.44
C MET A 232 10.61 7.17 19.77
N LEU A 233 11.30 8.14 20.39
CA LEU A 233 11.57 9.43 19.77
C LEU A 233 12.16 9.25 18.36
N PHE A 234 11.49 9.81 17.36
CA PHE A 234 11.86 9.79 15.93
C PHE A 234 11.85 8.41 15.24
N SER A 235 11.36 7.34 15.88
CA SER A 235 11.04 6.09 15.15
C SER A 235 9.97 6.38 14.09
N MET A 236 10.18 5.94 12.87
CA MET A 236 9.40 6.39 11.70
C MET A 236 8.73 5.23 10.95
N PHE A 237 7.65 5.54 10.24
CA PHE A 237 7.11 4.73 9.15
C PHE A 237 7.23 5.55 7.88
N ALA A 238 7.95 5.00 6.90
CA ALA A 238 8.28 5.69 5.66
C ALA A 238 7.08 5.74 4.71
N TRP A 239 7.20 6.49 3.61
CA TRP A 239 6.13 6.63 2.62
C TRP A 239 5.77 5.30 1.97
N HIS A 240 4.50 4.90 2.09
CA HIS A 240 3.95 3.72 1.45
C HIS A 240 2.42 3.79 1.29
N VAL A 241 1.85 2.84 0.55
CA VAL A 241 0.43 2.47 0.58
C VAL A 241 0.29 1.08 1.21
N GLU A 242 -0.92 0.74 1.66
CA GLU A 242 -1.20 -0.62 2.13
C GLU A 242 -1.17 -1.65 1.00
N ASP A 243 -0.82 -2.89 1.37
CA ASP A 243 -0.84 -4.02 0.45
C ASP A 243 -2.23 -4.21 -0.15
N HIS A 244 -2.27 -4.52 -1.44
CA HIS A 244 -3.49 -4.64 -2.23
C HIS A 244 -4.44 -3.42 -2.16
N TYR A 245 -3.89 -2.24 -1.83
CA TYR A 245 -4.61 -0.98 -1.60
C TYR A 245 -5.75 -1.10 -0.60
N LEU A 246 -5.60 -1.95 0.43
CA LEU A 246 -6.57 -2.08 1.51
C LEU A 246 -6.72 -0.76 2.29
N TYR A 247 -7.79 -0.65 3.09
CA TYR A 247 -7.83 0.32 4.17
C TYR A 247 -6.86 -0.11 5.28
N SER A 248 -6.43 0.85 6.11
CA SER A 248 -5.80 0.58 7.41
C SER A 248 -6.61 1.22 8.52
N MET A 249 -6.66 0.55 9.68
CA MET A 249 -7.10 1.15 10.94
C MET A 249 -5.96 1.03 11.94
N ASN A 250 -5.49 2.17 12.45
CA ASN A 250 -4.49 2.26 13.52
C ASN A 250 -5.13 2.83 14.79
N TYR A 251 -4.90 2.22 15.94
CA TYR A 251 -5.27 2.74 17.25
C TYR A 251 -4.02 3.02 18.09
N HIS A 252 -3.94 4.20 18.71
CA HIS A 252 -2.81 4.57 19.55
C HIS A 252 -3.12 4.27 21.01
N HIS A 253 -2.57 3.18 21.53
CA HIS A 253 -2.85 2.67 22.87
C HIS A 253 -2.29 3.56 23.98
N CYS A 254 -1.01 3.95 23.90
CA CYS A 254 -0.38 4.73 24.97
C CYS A 254 0.90 5.47 24.52
N GLY A 255 1.32 6.42 25.36
CA GLY A 255 2.61 7.13 25.24
C GLY A 255 2.55 8.44 24.46
N ALA A 256 3.71 8.88 23.97
CA ALA A 256 3.87 10.14 23.24
C ALA A 256 3.09 10.15 21.90
N PRO A 257 2.72 11.33 21.36
CA PRO A 257 1.99 11.43 20.11
C PRO A 257 2.70 10.86 18.88
N LYS A 258 1.96 10.76 17.77
CA LYS A 258 2.46 10.32 16.46
C LYS A 258 1.96 11.29 15.39
N THR A 259 2.87 11.91 14.64
CA THR A 259 2.50 12.72 13.46
C THR A 259 2.39 11.80 12.25
N TRP A 260 1.33 11.99 11.47
CA TRP A 260 1.13 11.36 10.18
C TRP A 260 1.05 12.42 9.07
N TYR A 261 1.48 12.04 7.88
CA TYR A 261 1.22 12.75 6.62
C TYR A 261 0.46 11.81 5.69
N GLY A 262 -0.50 12.34 4.94
CA GLY A 262 -1.33 11.60 4.00
C GLY A 262 -1.44 12.30 2.66
N VAL A 263 -1.50 11.51 1.59
CA VAL A 263 -1.69 11.94 0.21
C VAL A 263 -2.84 11.12 -0.37
N PRO A 264 -3.91 11.75 -0.89
CA PRO A 264 -5.10 11.05 -1.35
C PRO A 264 -4.83 10.21 -2.60
N SER A 265 -5.67 9.18 -2.80
CA SER A 265 -5.52 8.21 -3.89
C SER A 265 -5.66 8.81 -5.29
N SER A 266 -6.34 9.97 -5.41
CA SER A 266 -6.39 10.80 -6.61
C SER A 266 -5.02 11.39 -6.99
N ALA A 267 -4.15 11.65 -6.02
CA ALA A 267 -2.81 12.21 -6.22
C ALA A 267 -1.69 11.15 -6.23
N ALA A 268 -2.01 9.87 -5.96
CA ALA A 268 -1.02 8.79 -5.83
C ALA A 268 -0.13 8.61 -7.07
N HIS A 269 -0.63 8.87 -8.28
CA HIS A 269 0.15 8.78 -9.51
C HIS A 269 1.16 9.94 -9.67
N GLU A 270 0.78 11.17 -9.30
CA GLU A 270 1.70 12.32 -9.31
C GLU A 270 2.74 12.21 -8.18
N PHE A 271 2.34 11.65 -7.02
CA PHE A 271 3.25 11.27 -5.95
C PHE A 271 4.34 10.28 -6.43
N GLU A 272 3.93 9.19 -7.11
CA GLU A 272 4.85 8.19 -7.70
C GLU A 272 5.83 8.86 -8.69
N LYS A 273 5.35 9.77 -9.57
CA LYS A 273 6.18 10.56 -10.51
C LYS A 273 7.17 11.50 -9.81
N VAL A 274 6.74 12.23 -8.78
CA VAL A 274 7.59 13.19 -8.06
C VAL A 274 8.76 12.48 -7.39
N ILE A 275 8.53 11.28 -6.85
CA ILE A 275 9.56 10.41 -6.28
C ILE A 275 10.50 9.89 -7.37
N GLN A 276 9.97 9.36 -8.48
CA GLN A 276 10.78 8.89 -9.61
C GLN A 276 11.69 9.99 -10.19
N LYS A 277 11.24 11.25 -10.19
CA LYS A 277 11.95 12.40 -10.77
C LYS A 277 12.96 13.06 -9.82
N HIS A 278 12.70 13.08 -8.51
CA HIS A 278 13.47 13.91 -7.56
C HIS A 278 14.01 13.18 -6.32
N VAL A 279 13.56 11.94 -6.03
CA VAL A 279 14.00 11.17 -4.85
C VAL A 279 14.87 9.99 -5.26
N TYR A 280 14.51 9.27 -6.33
CA TYR A 280 15.24 8.12 -6.82
C TYR A 280 16.18 8.47 -7.98
N THR A 281 17.41 7.94 -7.94
CA THR A 281 18.32 7.97 -9.09
C THR A 281 17.92 6.93 -10.15
N ARG A 282 18.30 7.12 -11.42
CA ARG A 282 18.03 6.12 -12.47
C ARG A 282 18.68 4.76 -12.19
N GLU A 283 19.78 4.73 -11.45
CA GLU A 283 20.50 3.50 -11.06
C GLU A 283 19.69 2.57 -10.14
N ILE A 284 18.69 3.10 -9.42
CA ILE A 284 17.94 2.33 -8.42
C ILE A 284 16.63 1.73 -8.96
N LEU A 285 16.13 2.24 -10.09
CA LEU A 285 14.84 1.87 -10.67
C LEU A 285 14.97 0.54 -11.44
N SER A 286 14.13 -0.43 -11.11
CA SER A 286 14.03 -1.72 -11.80
C SER A 286 13.34 -1.63 -13.17
N ALA A 287 12.53 -0.58 -13.37
CA ALA A 287 11.80 -0.29 -14.60
C ALA A 287 11.64 1.23 -14.77
N ASP A 288 11.57 1.70 -16.01
CA ASP A 288 11.23 3.08 -16.31
C ASP A 288 9.75 3.36 -16.00
N GLY A 289 9.50 4.42 -15.22
CA GLY A 289 8.17 4.93 -14.93
C GLY A 289 7.73 4.81 -13.45
N PRO A 290 6.49 5.23 -13.14
CA PRO A 290 5.95 5.24 -11.78
C PRO A 290 5.95 3.86 -11.08
N ASP A 291 5.82 2.77 -11.83
CA ASP A 291 5.76 1.42 -11.26
C ASP A 291 7.14 0.93 -10.75
N GLY A 292 8.24 1.41 -11.33
CA GLY A 292 9.59 1.18 -10.78
C GLY A 292 9.83 1.94 -9.47
N ALA A 293 9.22 3.12 -9.31
CA ALA A 293 9.22 3.83 -8.03
C ALA A 293 8.29 3.13 -7.01
N PHE A 294 7.14 2.62 -7.43
CA PHE A 294 6.23 1.83 -6.59
C PHE A 294 6.91 0.59 -6.01
N GLU A 295 7.74 -0.11 -6.79
CA GLU A 295 8.49 -1.28 -6.31
C GLU A 295 9.37 -0.96 -5.08
N ILE A 296 10.10 0.15 -5.10
CA ILE A 296 10.97 0.55 -3.99
C ILE A 296 10.14 1.10 -2.81
N LEU A 297 9.03 1.81 -3.08
CA LEU A 297 8.10 2.26 -2.04
C LEU A 297 7.48 1.09 -1.26
N ALA A 298 7.27 -0.06 -1.90
CA ALA A 298 6.81 -1.28 -1.25
C ALA A 298 7.82 -1.88 -0.24
N GLU A 299 9.09 -1.48 -0.25
CA GLU A 299 10.05 -1.82 0.82
C GLU A 299 9.73 -1.12 2.16
N LYS A 300 8.87 -0.09 2.15
CA LYS A 300 8.51 0.77 3.30
C LYS A 300 9.72 1.44 3.98
N THR A 301 10.75 1.79 3.20
CA THR A 301 12.01 2.44 3.65
C THR A 301 12.19 3.90 3.19
N THR A 302 11.39 4.37 2.23
CA THR A 302 11.57 5.68 1.57
C THR A 302 10.98 6.85 2.34
N MET A 303 11.82 7.62 3.04
CA MET A 303 11.40 8.80 3.81
C MET A 303 12.07 10.08 3.30
N PHE A 304 11.27 11.10 3.03
CA PHE A 304 11.67 12.42 2.53
C PHE A 304 10.60 13.47 2.92
N PRO A 305 10.95 14.76 3.05
CA PRO A 305 10.04 15.79 3.57
C PRO A 305 8.89 16.12 2.60
N PRO A 306 7.63 16.29 3.11
CA PRO A 306 6.50 16.80 2.34
C PRO A 306 6.74 18.07 1.54
N LYS A 307 7.71 18.92 1.92
CA LYS A 307 8.19 20.10 1.14
C LYS A 307 8.28 19.80 -0.36
N LEU A 308 8.83 18.64 -0.73
CA LEU A 308 9.03 18.23 -2.12
C LEU A 308 7.73 17.93 -2.87
N LEU A 309 6.70 17.43 -2.17
CA LEU A 309 5.38 17.14 -2.72
C LEU A 309 4.61 18.44 -2.97
N LEU A 310 4.59 19.34 -1.97
CA LEU A 310 3.98 20.66 -2.07
C LEU A 310 4.59 21.49 -3.21
N GLN A 311 5.92 21.46 -3.35
CA GLN A 311 6.66 22.12 -4.44
C GLN A 311 6.37 21.55 -5.85
N ASN A 312 5.72 20.38 -5.94
CA ASN A 312 5.28 19.76 -7.19
C ASN A 312 3.73 19.64 -7.26
N HIS A 313 3.01 20.45 -6.47
CA HIS A 313 1.54 20.50 -6.43
C HIS A 313 0.84 19.18 -6.07
N VAL A 314 1.54 18.24 -5.44
CA VAL A 314 0.94 17.04 -4.86
C VAL A 314 0.34 17.41 -3.49
N PRO A 315 -0.98 17.29 -3.28
CA PRO A 315 -1.61 17.63 -2.01
C PRO A 315 -1.14 16.70 -0.91
N VAL A 316 -0.70 17.29 0.21
CA VAL A 316 -0.37 16.58 1.45
C VAL A 316 -1.25 17.15 2.56
N TYR A 317 -1.74 16.26 3.42
CA TYR A 317 -2.44 16.59 4.65
C TYR A 317 -1.67 16.00 5.83
N LYS A 318 -1.85 16.55 7.03
CA LYS A 318 -1.28 15.97 8.26
C LYS A 318 -2.30 15.77 9.36
N LEU A 319 -1.88 15.05 10.40
CA LEU A 319 -2.56 14.99 11.69
C LEU A 319 -1.56 14.65 12.80
N VAL A 320 -1.93 14.98 14.04
CA VAL A 320 -1.30 14.43 15.24
C VAL A 320 -2.29 13.48 15.92
N GLN A 321 -1.85 12.24 16.12
CA GLN A 321 -2.57 11.18 16.84
C GLN A 321 -2.06 11.09 18.29
N LEU A 322 -3.00 11.10 19.22
CA LEU A 322 -2.82 11.02 20.68
C LEU A 322 -3.30 9.65 21.20
N PRO A 323 -2.93 9.25 22.43
CA PRO A 323 -3.51 8.08 23.09
C PRO A 323 -5.03 8.12 23.11
N GLY A 324 -5.66 6.99 22.78
CA GLY A 324 -7.10 6.88 22.63
C GLY A 324 -7.64 7.19 21.22
N GLU A 325 -6.83 7.72 20.30
CA GLU A 325 -7.29 8.11 18.97
C GLU A 325 -7.02 7.05 17.89
N PHE A 326 -8.01 6.86 17.01
CA PHE A 326 -7.88 6.08 15.79
C PHE A 326 -7.42 6.95 14.61
N VAL A 327 -6.63 6.37 13.71
CA VAL A 327 -6.32 6.91 12.38
C VAL A 327 -6.72 5.88 11.34
N CYS A 328 -7.51 6.31 10.36
CA CYS A 328 -7.89 5.47 9.22
C CYS A 328 -7.17 5.96 7.96
N THR A 329 -6.56 5.03 7.21
CA THR A 329 -5.96 5.31 5.90
C THR A 329 -6.83 4.67 4.80
N PHE A 330 -7.02 5.40 3.70
CA PHE A 330 -7.92 5.04 2.62
C PHE A 330 -7.20 4.24 1.50
N PRO A 331 -7.94 3.48 0.67
CA PRO A 331 -7.39 2.70 -0.43
C PRO A 331 -6.46 3.52 -1.35
N ARG A 332 -5.22 3.06 -1.52
CA ARG A 332 -4.15 3.72 -2.29
C ARG A 332 -3.79 5.13 -1.78
N ALA A 333 -4.09 5.49 -0.54
CA ALA A 333 -3.58 6.71 0.08
C ALA A 333 -2.14 6.52 0.56
N TYR A 334 -1.21 7.30 0.00
CA TYR A 334 0.18 7.27 0.43
C TYR A 334 0.32 7.96 1.79
N HIS A 335 1.01 7.34 2.73
CA HIS A 335 1.17 7.89 4.08
C HIS A 335 2.55 7.58 4.68
N ALA A 336 2.98 8.46 5.59
CA ALA A 336 4.25 8.39 6.32
C ALA A 336 4.12 9.09 7.68
N GLY A 337 5.10 8.94 8.57
CA GLY A 337 5.07 9.63 9.86
C GLY A 337 6.13 9.17 10.85
N PHE A 338 6.05 9.70 12.07
CA PHE A 338 7.03 9.47 13.13
C PHE A 338 6.44 9.64 14.53
N SER A 339 7.07 8.98 15.51
CA SER A 339 6.71 9.04 16.93
C SER A 339 7.46 10.14 17.69
N HIS A 340 6.76 10.82 18.61
CA HIS A 340 7.30 11.94 19.40
C HIS A 340 8.04 11.50 20.68
N GLY A 341 8.14 10.20 20.93
CA GLY A 341 8.68 9.61 22.15
C GLY A 341 8.33 8.13 22.24
N PHE A 342 8.44 7.52 23.42
CA PHE A 342 7.93 6.16 23.65
C PHE A 342 6.42 6.11 23.37
N ASN A 343 5.96 5.19 22.52
CA ASN A 343 4.54 4.90 22.36
C ASN A 343 4.24 3.46 21.91
N CYS A 344 2.99 3.04 22.10
CA CYS A 344 2.46 1.78 21.58
C CYS A 344 1.20 2.07 20.74
N GLY A 345 1.21 1.64 19.49
CA GLY A 345 0.03 1.59 18.63
C GLY A 345 -0.22 0.17 18.11
N GLU A 346 -1.40 -0.06 17.56
CA GLU A 346 -1.83 -1.32 16.96
C GLU A 346 -2.52 -1.03 15.63
N ALA A 347 -2.28 -1.81 14.58
CA ALA A 347 -2.97 -1.63 13.30
C ALA A 347 -3.30 -2.94 12.59
N VAL A 348 -4.34 -2.89 11.75
CA VAL A 348 -4.82 -3.98 10.89
C VAL A 348 -5.45 -3.43 9.62
N ASN A 349 -5.36 -4.17 8.52
CA ASN A 349 -6.02 -3.80 7.26
C ASN A 349 -7.49 -4.25 7.21
N PHE A 350 -8.31 -3.60 6.37
CA PHE A 350 -9.67 -4.07 6.06
C PHE A 350 -10.11 -3.71 4.63
N ALA A 351 -11.23 -4.29 4.20
CA ALA A 351 -11.78 -4.11 2.85
C ALA A 351 -13.28 -3.78 2.90
N ALA A 352 -13.62 -2.49 2.85
CA ALA A 352 -15.00 -2.03 2.67
C ALA A 352 -15.52 -2.32 1.23
N ARG A 353 -16.78 -2.01 0.92
CA ARG A 353 -17.41 -2.38 -0.37
C ARG A 353 -16.81 -1.64 -1.57
N ASP A 354 -16.41 -0.39 -1.36
CA ASP A 354 -15.73 0.50 -2.31
C ASP A 354 -14.31 0.05 -2.67
N TRP A 355 -13.61 -0.61 -1.75
CA TRP A 355 -12.24 -1.11 -1.96
C TRP A 355 -12.14 -1.99 -3.22
N PHE A 356 -13.20 -2.71 -3.62
CA PHE A 356 -13.16 -3.60 -4.78
C PHE A 356 -12.78 -2.92 -6.10
N SER A 357 -12.94 -1.60 -6.25
CA SER A 357 -12.44 -0.87 -7.42
C SER A 357 -10.94 -0.61 -7.34
N PHE A 358 -10.41 -0.30 -6.14
CA PHE A 358 -8.97 -0.14 -5.90
C PHE A 358 -8.22 -1.47 -5.94
N GLY A 359 -8.80 -2.53 -5.37
CA GLY A 359 -8.25 -3.88 -5.39
C GLY A 359 -7.98 -4.37 -6.81
N GLY A 360 -8.91 -4.16 -7.75
CA GLY A 360 -8.70 -4.57 -9.15
C GLY A 360 -7.49 -3.88 -9.80
N VAL A 361 -7.28 -2.60 -9.51
CA VAL A 361 -6.10 -1.85 -9.98
C VAL A 361 -4.82 -2.37 -9.30
N ALA A 362 -4.88 -2.74 -8.03
CA ALA A 362 -3.76 -3.36 -7.33
C ALA A 362 -3.38 -4.72 -7.94
N SER A 363 -4.35 -5.60 -8.22
CA SER A 363 -4.11 -6.91 -8.87
C SER A 363 -3.46 -6.77 -10.25
N GLU A 364 -3.85 -5.74 -11.02
CA GLU A 364 -3.25 -5.47 -12.32
C GLU A 364 -1.81 -4.93 -12.20
N ARG A 365 -1.52 -4.08 -11.20
CA ARG A 365 -0.13 -3.66 -10.90
C ARG A 365 0.73 -4.81 -10.37
N TYR A 366 0.22 -5.68 -9.49
CA TYR A 366 0.93 -6.89 -9.04
C TYR A 366 1.27 -7.80 -10.23
N ALA A 367 0.32 -8.01 -11.15
CA ALA A 367 0.53 -8.82 -12.35
C ALA A 367 1.57 -8.21 -13.30
N PHE A 368 1.55 -6.89 -13.52
CA PHE A 368 2.55 -6.18 -14.32
C PHE A 368 3.96 -6.32 -13.72
N LEU A 369 4.09 -6.12 -12.41
CA LEU A 369 5.35 -6.27 -11.66
C LEU A 369 5.76 -7.73 -11.43
N GLN A 370 4.99 -8.71 -11.92
CA GLN A 370 5.20 -10.15 -11.69
C GLN A 370 5.32 -10.52 -10.20
N LYS A 371 4.65 -9.77 -9.33
CA LYS A 371 4.64 -9.97 -7.87
C LYS A 371 3.39 -10.73 -7.45
N LYS A 372 3.54 -11.70 -6.56
CA LYS A 372 2.40 -12.44 -6.00
C LYS A 372 1.55 -11.50 -5.13
N PRO A 373 0.23 -11.37 -5.37
CA PRO A 373 -0.64 -10.58 -4.51
C PRO A 373 -0.78 -11.24 -3.13
N VAL A 374 -0.95 -10.43 -2.09
CA VAL A 374 -1.06 -10.90 -0.69
C VAL A 374 -2.38 -11.61 -0.42
N ILE A 375 -3.43 -11.29 -1.18
CA ILE A 375 -4.78 -11.87 -1.07
C ILE A 375 -5.30 -12.31 -2.45
N PRO A 376 -6.18 -13.33 -2.53
CA PRO A 376 -6.81 -13.76 -3.78
C PRO A 376 -8.03 -12.87 -4.09
N TYR A 377 -7.79 -11.76 -4.79
CA TYR A 377 -8.80 -10.77 -5.12
C TYR A 377 -9.92 -11.32 -6.01
N GLU A 378 -9.59 -12.10 -7.05
CA GLU A 378 -10.60 -12.67 -7.96
C GLU A 378 -11.57 -13.58 -7.20
N GLU A 379 -11.05 -14.35 -6.25
CA GLU A 379 -11.83 -15.23 -5.37
C GLU A 379 -12.76 -14.45 -4.44
N ILE A 380 -12.23 -13.46 -3.71
CA ILE A 380 -13.01 -12.66 -2.76
C ILE A 380 -14.12 -11.90 -3.50
N LEU A 381 -13.82 -11.31 -4.66
CA LEU A 381 -14.78 -10.61 -5.50
C LEU A 381 -15.87 -11.54 -6.03
N CYS A 382 -15.52 -12.73 -6.50
CA CYS A 382 -16.50 -13.70 -7.00
C CYS A 382 -17.36 -14.28 -5.86
N LYS A 383 -16.76 -14.60 -4.69
CA LYS A 383 -17.49 -15.04 -3.49
C LYS A 383 -18.50 -13.95 -3.05
N GLU A 384 -18.10 -12.67 -2.95
CA GLU A 384 -19.04 -11.57 -2.64
C GLU A 384 -20.13 -11.39 -3.70
N ALA A 385 -19.78 -11.36 -4.98
CA ALA A 385 -20.73 -11.12 -6.06
C ALA A 385 -21.81 -12.20 -6.13
N MET A 386 -21.44 -13.47 -5.94
CA MET A 386 -22.39 -14.57 -5.87
C MET A 386 -23.26 -14.46 -4.60
N LEU A 387 -22.69 -14.20 -3.42
CA LEU A 387 -23.45 -13.97 -2.18
C LEU A 387 -24.45 -12.80 -2.32
N LEU A 388 -24.06 -11.72 -2.99
CA LEU A 388 -24.93 -10.57 -3.27
C LEU A 388 -26.05 -10.94 -4.25
N SER A 389 -25.79 -11.81 -5.23
CA SER A 389 -26.78 -12.23 -6.24
C SER A 389 -27.93 -13.06 -5.66
N PHE A 390 -27.68 -13.81 -4.57
CA PHE A 390 -28.68 -14.62 -3.87
C PHE A 390 -29.53 -13.86 -2.85
N LYS A 391 -29.19 -12.59 -2.53
CA LYS A 391 -30.02 -11.78 -1.65
C LYS A 391 -31.31 -11.40 -2.36
N ILE A 392 -32.43 -11.96 -1.88
CA ILE A 392 -33.78 -11.50 -2.24
C ILE A 392 -33.91 -10.03 -1.84
N PRO A 393 -34.35 -9.12 -2.74
CA PRO A 393 -34.67 -7.74 -2.34
C PRO A 393 -35.80 -7.76 -1.31
N LYS A 394 -35.53 -7.29 -0.09
CA LYS A 394 -36.60 -7.02 0.89
C LYS A 394 -37.47 -5.89 0.32
N LYS A 395 -38.75 -6.14 0.10
CA LYS A 395 -39.68 -5.18 -0.52
C LYS A 395 -39.87 -3.91 0.32
N ASP A 396 -39.74 -4.02 1.63
CA ASP A 396 -40.32 -3.07 2.58
C ASP A 396 -39.31 -2.06 3.15
N TYR A 397 -38.15 -1.89 2.51
CA TYR A 397 -37.17 -0.86 2.85
C TYR A 397 -36.82 -0.03 1.62
N THR A 398 -37.49 1.11 1.47
CA THR A 398 -37.25 2.12 0.42
C THR A 398 -35.89 2.82 0.53
N HIS A 399 -35.14 2.57 1.62
CA HIS A 399 -33.74 2.94 1.77
C HIS A 399 -32.93 1.73 2.28
N ASP A 400 -32.24 1.02 1.38
CA ASP A 400 -31.05 0.25 1.77
C ASP A 400 -29.85 1.22 1.74
N PRO A 401 -29.26 1.59 2.90
CA PRO A 401 -28.10 2.49 2.93
C PRO A 401 -26.86 1.88 2.27
N ASN A 402 -26.84 0.55 2.04
CA ASN A 402 -25.77 -0.13 1.33
C ASN A 402 -25.99 -0.16 -0.20
N ALA A 403 -27.15 0.27 -0.72
CA ALA A 403 -27.53 0.13 -2.14
C ALA A 403 -26.51 0.74 -3.10
N ASP A 404 -26.03 1.95 -2.78
CA ASP A 404 -24.97 2.63 -3.53
C ASP A 404 -23.65 1.87 -3.43
N SER A 405 -23.19 1.57 -2.21
CA SER A 405 -21.93 0.86 -1.96
C SER A 405 -21.82 -0.50 -2.64
N ASN A 406 -22.96 -1.16 -2.92
CA ASN A 406 -23.00 -2.42 -3.67
C ASN A 406 -22.58 -2.26 -5.14
N ARG A 407 -22.60 -1.05 -5.72
CA ARG A 407 -22.19 -0.80 -7.11
C ARG A 407 -20.72 -1.14 -7.37
N PHE A 408 -19.85 -0.96 -6.38
CA PHE A 408 -18.42 -1.25 -6.51
C PHE A 408 -18.15 -2.76 -6.69
N ILE A 409 -18.80 -3.62 -5.89
CA ILE A 409 -18.76 -5.09 -6.07
C ILE A 409 -19.33 -5.47 -7.44
N LYS A 410 -20.54 -4.99 -7.76
CA LYS A 410 -21.26 -5.31 -9.00
C LYS A 410 -20.42 -4.96 -10.25
N GLY A 411 -19.84 -3.77 -10.27
CA GLY A 411 -19.07 -3.23 -11.41
C GLY A 411 -17.70 -3.86 -11.58
N SER A 412 -16.98 -4.11 -10.48
CA SER A 412 -15.71 -4.85 -10.51
C SER A 412 -15.94 -6.29 -10.97
N PHE A 413 -16.98 -6.97 -10.47
CA PHE A 413 -17.30 -8.35 -10.87
C PHE A 413 -17.70 -8.43 -12.35
N ALA A 414 -18.63 -7.59 -12.80
CA ALA A 414 -19.00 -7.53 -14.22
C ALA A 414 -17.78 -7.29 -15.12
N THR A 415 -16.90 -6.37 -14.74
CA THR A 415 -15.66 -6.08 -15.48
C THR A 415 -14.70 -7.27 -15.51
N LEU A 416 -14.52 -7.99 -14.39
CA LEU A 416 -13.70 -9.20 -14.33
C LEU A 416 -14.25 -10.30 -15.23
N ILE A 417 -15.54 -10.62 -15.11
CA ILE A 417 -16.19 -11.68 -15.90
C ILE A 417 -16.18 -11.34 -17.40
N ARG A 418 -16.37 -10.07 -17.76
CA ARG A 418 -16.26 -9.58 -19.16
C ARG A 418 -14.84 -9.66 -19.72
N LYS A 419 -13.81 -9.32 -18.93
CA LYS A 419 -12.40 -9.52 -19.32
C LYS A 419 -12.12 -11.00 -19.59
N TYR A 420 -12.59 -11.89 -18.70
CA TYR A 420 -12.48 -13.33 -18.87
C TYR A 420 -13.25 -13.88 -20.08
N ASP A 421 -14.49 -13.44 -20.31
CA ASP A 421 -15.30 -13.88 -21.46
C ASP A 421 -14.68 -13.45 -22.80
N THR A 422 -14.07 -12.26 -22.83
CA THR A 422 -13.34 -11.73 -23.99
C THR A 422 -12.10 -12.59 -24.29
N ALA A 423 -11.24 -12.83 -23.28
CA ALA A 423 -10.04 -13.65 -23.44
C ALA A 423 -10.36 -15.10 -23.86
N ILE A 424 -11.37 -15.72 -23.24
CA ILE A 424 -11.83 -17.07 -23.60
C ILE A 424 -12.39 -17.11 -25.04
N SER A 425 -13.09 -16.06 -25.48
CA SER A 425 -13.60 -15.96 -26.85
C SER A 425 -12.48 -15.76 -27.88
N TYR A 426 -11.46 -14.96 -27.53
CA TYR A 426 -10.25 -14.83 -28.34
C TYR A 426 -9.51 -16.17 -28.48
N MET A 427 -9.28 -16.89 -27.37
CA MET A 427 -8.68 -18.24 -27.41
C MET A 427 -9.45 -19.21 -28.31
N LYS A 428 -10.79 -19.21 -28.26
CA LYS A 428 -11.64 -20.01 -29.16
C LYS A 428 -11.52 -19.61 -30.64
N SER A 429 -11.24 -18.34 -30.92
CA SER A 429 -11.03 -17.85 -32.30
C SER A 429 -9.69 -18.31 -32.88
N LEU A 430 -8.65 -18.42 -32.04
CA LEU A 430 -7.37 -19.05 -32.40
C LEU A 430 -7.50 -20.58 -32.54
N ASP A 431 -8.43 -21.19 -31.81
CA ASP A 431 -8.50 -22.64 -31.63
C ASP A 431 -9.93 -23.14 -31.37
N GLN A 432 -10.63 -23.48 -32.45
CA GLN A 432 -11.97 -24.08 -32.40
C GLN A 432 -11.99 -25.47 -31.72
N SER A 433 -10.83 -26.11 -31.59
CA SER A 433 -10.62 -27.41 -30.95
C SER A 433 -10.15 -27.32 -29.48
N LEU A 434 -10.11 -26.11 -28.91
CA LEU A 434 -9.68 -25.87 -27.52
C LEU A 434 -10.50 -26.70 -26.53
N ASN A 435 -9.82 -27.59 -25.80
CA ASN A 435 -10.43 -28.38 -24.73
C ASN A 435 -10.71 -27.48 -23.51
N ILE A 436 -11.94 -27.53 -22.98
CA ILE A 436 -12.39 -26.71 -21.85
C ILE A 436 -12.83 -27.63 -20.69
N LEU A 437 -12.05 -27.65 -19.61
CA LEU A 437 -12.35 -28.45 -18.43
C LEU A 437 -12.94 -27.59 -17.31
N SER A 438 -14.12 -27.97 -16.82
CA SER A 438 -14.80 -27.30 -15.70
C SER A 438 -14.29 -27.80 -14.34
N ASN A 439 -12.96 -27.80 -14.15
CA ASN A 439 -12.29 -28.45 -13.02
C ASN A 439 -11.74 -27.49 -11.95
N MET A 440 -11.79 -26.17 -12.14
CA MET A 440 -11.29 -25.23 -11.11
C MET A 440 -12.25 -25.11 -9.92
N LYS A 441 -11.67 -25.13 -8.71
CA LYS A 441 -12.36 -24.91 -7.42
C LYS A 441 -11.65 -23.85 -6.58
N GLU A 442 -10.33 -23.98 -6.46
CA GLU A 442 -9.43 -23.12 -5.69
C GLU A 442 -8.74 -22.07 -6.59
N THR A 443 -8.18 -21.03 -5.96
CA THR A 443 -7.32 -20.04 -6.63
C THR A 443 -5.95 -20.63 -6.96
N ILE A 444 -5.49 -20.45 -8.21
CA ILE A 444 -4.16 -20.88 -8.66
C ILE A 444 -3.37 -19.65 -9.13
N SER A 445 -2.11 -19.53 -8.72
CA SER A 445 -1.22 -18.43 -9.13
C SER A 445 -0.64 -18.69 -10.52
N CYS A 446 -0.72 -17.71 -11.42
CA CYS A 446 -0.10 -17.79 -12.74
C CYS A 446 1.44 -17.91 -12.64
N SER A 447 2.03 -18.86 -13.36
CA SER A 447 3.49 -19.10 -13.35
C SER A 447 4.32 -17.95 -13.90
N LEU A 448 3.76 -17.14 -14.80
CA LEU A 448 4.38 -15.92 -15.33
C LEU A 448 4.08 -14.72 -14.41
N CYS A 449 2.95 -14.04 -14.58
CA CYS A 449 2.63 -12.78 -13.88
C CYS A 449 2.25 -12.90 -12.39
N LYS A 450 2.19 -14.12 -11.81
CA LYS A 450 1.80 -14.39 -10.40
C LYS A 450 0.37 -13.98 -10.00
N ARG A 451 -0.42 -13.43 -10.91
CA ARG A 451 -1.86 -13.16 -10.77
C ARG A 451 -2.60 -14.37 -10.18
N ASP A 452 -3.46 -14.12 -9.20
CA ASP A 452 -4.45 -15.08 -8.71
C ASP A 452 -5.49 -15.36 -9.80
N CYS A 453 -5.64 -16.63 -10.19
CA CYS A 453 -6.60 -17.06 -11.20
C CYS A 453 -7.69 -17.87 -10.51
N TYR A 454 -8.90 -17.31 -10.40
CA TYR A 454 -10.07 -17.99 -9.80
C TYR A 454 -11.14 -18.38 -10.82
N VAL A 455 -11.20 -17.64 -11.93
CA VAL A 455 -12.26 -17.77 -12.96
C VAL A 455 -11.87 -18.75 -14.06
N ALA A 456 -10.65 -18.61 -14.61
CA ALA A 456 -10.06 -19.53 -15.59
C ALA A 456 -8.53 -19.41 -15.66
N LEU A 457 -7.87 -20.46 -16.17
CA LEU A 457 -6.44 -20.52 -16.47
C LEU A 457 -6.16 -21.42 -17.68
N VAL A 458 -4.94 -21.33 -18.23
CA VAL A 458 -4.48 -22.13 -19.38
C VAL A 458 -3.37 -23.10 -18.96
N ASN A 459 -3.57 -24.38 -19.26
CA ASN A 459 -2.55 -25.41 -19.26
C ASN A 459 -2.10 -25.68 -20.70
N CYS A 460 -0.80 -25.82 -20.95
CA CYS A 460 -0.23 -26.24 -22.24
C CYS A 460 0.93 -27.19 -21.93
N ASN A 461 1.06 -28.26 -22.72
CA ASN A 461 2.04 -29.32 -22.47
C ASN A 461 3.52 -28.87 -22.61
N CYS A 462 3.77 -27.65 -23.09
CA CYS A 462 5.10 -27.03 -23.12
C CYS A 462 5.47 -26.26 -21.82
N ARG A 463 4.61 -26.25 -20.80
CA ARG A 463 4.86 -25.61 -19.50
C ARG A 463 4.49 -26.57 -18.37
N ALA A 464 5.31 -26.62 -17.32
CA ALA A 464 5.01 -27.38 -16.12
C ALA A 464 3.87 -26.73 -15.30
N ASP A 465 3.87 -25.39 -15.24
CA ASP A 465 2.97 -24.61 -14.39
C ASP A 465 2.00 -23.72 -15.20
N PRO A 466 0.72 -23.63 -14.80
CA PRO A 466 -0.33 -22.93 -15.54
C PRO A 466 -0.13 -21.42 -15.67
N ILE A 467 -0.73 -20.81 -16.70
CA ILE A 467 -0.74 -19.36 -16.93
C ILE A 467 -2.15 -18.77 -16.91
N CYS A 468 -2.31 -17.49 -16.58
CA CYS A 468 -3.61 -16.82 -16.70
C CYS A 468 -3.99 -16.64 -18.19
N VAL A 469 -5.27 -16.40 -18.46
CA VAL A 469 -5.79 -16.22 -19.83
C VAL A 469 -5.37 -14.91 -20.50
N PHE A 470 -4.66 -14.03 -19.79
CA PHE A 470 -4.26 -12.68 -20.24
C PHE A 470 -2.82 -12.62 -20.78
N HIS A 471 -2.29 -13.77 -21.21
CA HIS A 471 -0.93 -13.95 -21.73
C HIS A 471 -0.94 -14.18 -23.24
N ASP A 472 -1.60 -13.29 -23.98
CA ASP A 472 -1.98 -13.48 -25.39
C ASP A 472 -0.82 -13.98 -26.28
N THR A 473 0.37 -13.37 -26.19
CA THR A 473 1.56 -13.77 -26.95
C THR A 473 2.11 -15.13 -26.52
N GLN A 474 2.19 -15.41 -25.22
CA GLN A 474 2.63 -16.72 -24.73
C GLN A 474 1.60 -17.84 -24.97
N ILE A 475 0.36 -17.49 -25.32
CA ILE A 475 -0.71 -18.39 -25.76
C ILE A 475 -0.67 -18.59 -27.27
N SER A 476 -0.54 -17.53 -28.08
CA SER A 476 -0.50 -17.59 -29.55
C SER A 476 0.76 -18.27 -30.07
N ASP A 477 1.92 -17.90 -29.54
CA ASP A 477 3.23 -18.24 -30.10
C ASP A 477 3.74 -19.59 -29.57
N CYS A 478 2.85 -20.39 -28.97
CA CYS A 478 3.22 -21.57 -28.20
C CYS A 478 3.43 -22.81 -29.08
N CYS A 479 4.58 -23.46 -28.94
CA CYS A 479 4.93 -24.65 -29.73
C CYS A 479 4.09 -25.91 -29.42
N CYS A 480 3.21 -25.90 -28.41
CA CYS A 480 2.15 -26.92 -28.28
C CYS A 480 1.05 -26.79 -29.35
N GLY A 481 1.04 -25.70 -30.14
CA GLY A 481 0.05 -25.43 -31.16
C GLY A 481 -1.36 -25.40 -30.55
N LYS A 482 -2.20 -26.34 -30.96
CA LYS A 482 -3.56 -26.50 -30.45
C LYS A 482 -3.70 -27.41 -29.23
N ASN A 483 -2.62 -28.03 -28.75
CA ASN A 483 -2.64 -28.96 -27.62
C ASN A 483 -2.60 -28.20 -26.27
N ARG A 484 -3.70 -27.49 -25.98
CA ARG A 484 -3.93 -26.63 -24.82
C ARG A 484 -5.25 -26.99 -24.15
N ILE A 485 -5.30 -26.84 -22.82
CA ILE A 485 -6.49 -27.06 -22.01
C ILE A 485 -6.80 -25.76 -21.25
N LEU A 486 -7.96 -25.18 -21.54
CA LEU A 486 -8.53 -24.08 -20.76
C LEU A 486 -9.26 -24.68 -19.56
N SER A 487 -8.69 -24.54 -18.37
CA SER A 487 -9.39 -24.86 -17.13
C SER A 487 -10.28 -23.68 -16.74
N VAL A 488 -11.55 -23.93 -16.43
CA VAL A 488 -12.53 -22.94 -16.00
C VAL A 488 -13.21 -23.36 -14.71
N ARG A 489 -13.79 -22.38 -14.02
CA ARG A 489 -14.64 -22.61 -12.85
C ARG A 489 -15.97 -23.25 -13.24
N GLY A 490 -16.40 -24.28 -12.50
CA GLY A 490 -17.62 -25.05 -12.83
C GLY A 490 -18.93 -24.25 -12.80
N ASP A 491 -18.99 -23.15 -12.05
CA ASP A 491 -20.13 -22.23 -11.98
C ASP A 491 -19.99 -20.98 -12.87
N LEU A 492 -18.98 -20.93 -13.76
CA LEU A 492 -18.73 -19.79 -14.67
C LEU A 492 -19.97 -19.38 -15.50
N SER A 493 -20.83 -20.33 -15.89
CA SER A 493 -22.09 -20.02 -16.58
C SER A 493 -23.06 -19.20 -15.69
N LYS A 494 -23.16 -19.55 -14.41
CA LYS A 494 -23.95 -18.81 -13.41
C LYS A 494 -23.33 -17.43 -13.17
N MET A 495 -22.01 -17.36 -13.04
CA MET A 495 -21.25 -16.10 -12.87
C MET A 495 -21.47 -15.14 -14.04
N LYS A 496 -21.49 -15.63 -15.29
CA LYS A 496 -21.81 -14.82 -16.48
C LYS A 496 -23.24 -14.29 -16.47
N ASN A 497 -24.21 -15.05 -16.00
CA ASN A 497 -25.59 -14.60 -15.87
C ASN A 497 -25.76 -13.55 -14.75
N VAL A 498 -25.05 -13.72 -13.63
CA VAL A 498 -24.99 -12.72 -12.54
C VAL A 498 -24.31 -11.43 -13.01
N ALA A 499 -23.21 -11.51 -13.76
CA ALA A 499 -22.54 -10.35 -14.34
C ALA A 499 -23.48 -9.56 -15.25
N LYS A 500 -24.16 -10.22 -16.20
CA LYS A 500 -25.15 -9.59 -17.10
C LYS A 500 -26.35 -8.97 -16.36
N LYS A 501 -26.76 -9.54 -15.22
CA LYS A 501 -27.78 -8.94 -14.33
C LYS A 501 -27.24 -7.63 -13.71
N PHE A 502 -26.04 -7.67 -13.14
CA PHE A 502 -25.41 -6.51 -12.51
C PHE A 502 -25.07 -5.38 -13.50
N GLU A 503 -24.67 -5.69 -14.74
CA GLU A 503 -24.48 -4.68 -15.80
C GLU A 503 -25.80 -3.93 -16.09
N LYS A 504 -26.91 -4.65 -16.26
CA LYS A 504 -28.23 -4.04 -16.49
C LYS A 504 -28.68 -3.16 -15.32
N GLU A 505 -28.53 -3.65 -14.08
CA GLU A 505 -28.86 -2.89 -12.88
C GLU A 505 -28.09 -1.56 -12.81
N GLN A 506 -26.80 -1.56 -13.15
CA GLN A 506 -25.99 -0.33 -13.17
C GLN A 506 -26.36 0.64 -14.29
N MET A 507 -26.78 0.15 -15.46
CA MET A 507 -27.26 1.01 -16.54
C MET A 507 -28.57 1.72 -16.17
N VAL A 508 -29.48 1.03 -15.48
CA VAL A 508 -30.71 1.63 -14.94
C VAL A 508 -30.39 2.67 -13.86
N GLN A 509 -29.53 2.33 -12.88
CA GLN A 509 -29.13 3.28 -11.82
C GLN A 509 -28.53 4.57 -12.39
N LYS A 510 -27.64 4.48 -13.40
CA LYS A 510 -27.06 5.66 -14.05
C LYS A 510 -28.08 6.48 -14.83
N ALA A 511 -29.03 5.85 -15.50
CA ALA A 511 -30.11 6.56 -16.19
C ALA A 511 -31.00 7.32 -15.20
N GLU A 512 -31.32 6.71 -14.05
CA GLU A 512 -32.04 7.39 -12.97
C GLU A 512 -31.25 8.55 -12.34
N GLU A 513 -29.93 8.40 -12.14
CA GLU A 513 -29.05 9.47 -11.63
C GLU A 513 -29.05 10.69 -12.57
N ILE A 514 -28.91 10.46 -13.88
CA ILE A 514 -28.97 11.51 -14.91
C ILE A 514 -30.35 12.19 -14.90
N LEU A 515 -31.44 11.42 -14.97
CA LEU A 515 -32.80 11.95 -14.95
C LEU A 515 -33.11 12.74 -13.67
N LYS A 516 -32.55 12.36 -12.51
CA LYS A 516 -32.67 13.12 -11.25
C LYS A 516 -31.90 14.44 -11.31
N HIS A 517 -30.75 14.48 -11.98
CA HIS A 517 -29.96 15.70 -12.20
C HIS A 517 -30.67 16.67 -13.15
N ASP A 518 -31.16 16.19 -14.29
CA ASP A 518 -31.92 16.98 -15.26
C ASP A 518 -33.21 17.56 -14.66
N ASN A 519 -33.91 16.79 -13.83
CA ASN A 519 -35.09 17.28 -13.09
C ASN A 519 -34.73 18.30 -11.99
N TYR A 520 -33.50 18.33 -11.49
CA TYR A 520 -33.04 19.36 -10.56
C TYR A 520 -32.77 20.67 -11.31
N ILE A 521 -32.08 20.61 -12.45
CA ILE A 521 -31.82 21.77 -13.32
C ILE A 521 -33.13 22.39 -13.82
N ASN A 522 -34.06 21.56 -14.32
CA ASN A 522 -35.37 22.02 -14.79
C ASN A 522 -36.27 22.61 -13.69
N LYS A 523 -36.06 22.26 -12.41
CA LYS A 523 -36.73 22.91 -11.28
C LYS A 523 -36.10 24.25 -10.88
N GLY A 524 -34.84 24.49 -11.22
CA GLY A 524 -34.18 25.78 -11.04
C GLY A 524 -34.66 26.88 -11.99
N HIS A 525 -35.27 26.53 -13.13
CA HIS A 525 -35.71 27.48 -14.17
C HIS A 525 -37.18 27.96 -14.02
N LYS A 526 -37.61 28.25 -12.79
CA LYS A 526 -38.89 28.93 -12.50
C LYS A 526 -38.78 30.00 -11.41
N GLY A 527 -37.88 30.96 -11.61
CA GLY A 527 -37.83 32.18 -10.80
C GLY A 527 -36.75 33.17 -11.24
N GLY A 528 -37.13 34.44 -11.41
CA GLY A 528 -36.20 35.57 -11.54
C GLY A 528 -35.65 35.85 -12.94
N LEU A 529 -36.12 36.93 -13.56
CA LEU A 529 -35.28 37.70 -14.49
C LEU A 529 -34.27 38.50 -13.65
N GLY A 530 -32.97 38.24 -13.85
CA GLY A 530 -31.89 38.94 -13.14
C GLY A 530 -30.54 38.50 -13.67
N GLY A 531 -29.91 39.35 -14.48
CA GLY A 531 -28.64 39.02 -15.14
C GLY A 531 -27.45 39.10 -14.20
N VAL A 532 -26.67 38.02 -14.12
CA VAL A 532 -25.28 38.01 -13.63
C VAL A 532 -24.48 37.15 -14.60
N GLU A 533 -23.36 37.66 -15.12
CA GLU A 533 -22.52 36.93 -16.05
C GLU A 533 -21.82 35.75 -15.35
N TYR A 534 -21.92 34.55 -15.92
CA TYR A 534 -21.19 33.37 -15.47
C TYR A 534 -20.09 33.05 -16.49
N VAL A 535 -18.83 33.09 -16.05
CA VAL A 535 -17.66 32.88 -16.93
C VAL A 535 -17.54 31.40 -17.29
N ASP A 536 -17.67 31.10 -18.59
CA ASP A 536 -17.75 29.75 -19.13
C ASP A 536 -16.36 29.08 -19.30
N THR A 537 -15.87 28.44 -18.24
CA THR A 537 -14.65 27.62 -18.29
C THR A 537 -14.92 26.25 -18.93
N LYS A 538 -15.08 26.22 -20.26
CA LYS A 538 -15.22 24.97 -21.02
C LYS A 538 -14.00 24.05 -20.86
N ILE A 539 -14.13 23.00 -20.05
CA ILE A 539 -13.18 21.87 -20.02
C ILE A 539 -13.39 21.04 -21.29
N GLN A 540 -12.53 21.24 -22.29
CA GLN A 540 -12.51 20.40 -23.49
C GLN A 540 -12.00 18.99 -23.16
N GLN A 541 -12.91 18.02 -23.09
CA GLN A 541 -12.54 16.61 -23.13
C GLN A 541 -12.18 16.21 -24.57
N SER A 542 -10.90 15.97 -24.83
CA SER A 542 -10.38 15.63 -26.16
C SER A 542 -10.74 14.21 -26.56
N ASN A 543 -11.84 14.04 -27.30
CA ASN A 543 -12.27 12.76 -27.89
C ASN A 543 -11.34 12.32 -29.04
N ALA A 544 -10.19 11.72 -28.69
CA ALA A 544 -9.18 11.22 -29.63
C ALA A 544 -9.24 9.68 -29.81
N SER A 545 -10.43 9.11 -30.05
CA SER A 545 -10.59 7.68 -30.36
C SER A 545 -11.90 7.39 -31.09
N THR A 546 -11.93 7.56 -32.43
CA THR A 546 -12.79 6.84 -33.43
C THR A 546 -12.77 7.53 -34.81
N ARG A 547 -11.66 7.50 -35.58
CA ARG A 547 -11.73 7.83 -37.03
C ARG A 547 -10.58 7.45 -37.97
N GLU A 548 -9.98 6.26 -37.87
CA GLU A 548 -9.01 5.85 -38.91
C GLU A 548 -8.96 4.34 -39.21
N HIS A 549 -10.06 3.77 -39.73
CA HIS A 549 -10.10 2.40 -40.27
C HIS A 549 -11.14 2.26 -41.42
N LYS A 550 -10.80 2.75 -42.64
CA LYS A 550 -11.25 2.22 -43.96
C LYS A 550 -10.79 3.11 -45.13
N ARG A 551 -10.41 2.46 -46.24
CA ARG A 551 -9.82 2.96 -47.52
C ARG A 551 -8.27 3.05 -47.49
N ILE A 552 -7.52 2.59 -48.51
CA ILE A 552 -7.86 1.83 -49.73
C ILE A 552 -6.76 0.78 -50.03
N ARG A 553 -7.05 -0.19 -50.90
CA ARG A 553 -6.19 -1.36 -51.23
C ARG A 553 -5.45 -1.16 -52.57
N LYS A 554 -4.29 -1.82 -52.72
CA LYS A 554 -3.47 -2.01 -53.94
C LYS A 554 -2.70 -0.78 -54.47
N HIS A 555 -1.37 -0.93 -54.58
CA HIS A 555 -0.76 -1.23 -55.89
C HIS A 555 0.48 -2.12 -55.72
N ARG A 556 0.77 -2.92 -56.76
CA ARG A 556 2.03 -3.67 -56.95
C ARG A 556 2.57 -3.28 -58.33
N THR A 557 3.86 -3.00 -58.41
CA THR A 557 4.64 -3.01 -59.65
C THR A 557 6.11 -3.21 -59.30
N CYS A 558 6.85 -3.95 -60.11
CA CYS A 558 8.28 -4.20 -59.93
C CYS A 558 9.13 -3.12 -60.61
N ASN A 559 10.40 -2.99 -60.22
CA ASN A 559 11.48 -3.09 -61.22
C ASN A 559 12.82 -3.53 -60.61
N ASN A 560 13.78 -3.89 -61.48
CA ASN A 560 15.00 -4.63 -61.13
C ASN A 560 16.25 -3.75 -60.91
N GLY A 561 17.26 -4.30 -60.22
CA GLY A 561 18.63 -3.77 -60.11
C GLY A 561 19.64 -4.91 -59.79
N ARG A 562 20.90 -4.80 -60.21
CA ARG A 562 21.89 -5.90 -60.26
C ARG A 562 23.36 -5.38 -60.24
N VAL A 563 24.39 -6.20 -59.96
CA VAL A 563 24.36 -7.63 -59.54
C VAL A 563 24.49 -7.78 -58.00
N ASP A 564 25.62 -8.04 -57.32
CA ASP A 564 26.98 -8.45 -57.72
C ASP A 564 27.64 -9.35 -56.64
N VAL A 565 28.79 -9.99 -56.95
CA VAL A 565 29.23 -11.23 -56.27
C VAL A 565 30.69 -11.23 -55.81
N ALA A 566 30.93 -11.59 -54.54
CA ALA A 566 32.22 -12.09 -54.04
C ALA A 566 32.05 -13.05 -52.84
N THR A 567 33.03 -13.94 -52.60
CA THR A 567 32.96 -15.12 -51.72
C THR A 567 33.78 -14.99 -50.41
N PRO A 568 33.60 -15.88 -49.41
CA PRO A 568 34.06 -15.66 -48.02
C PRO A 568 35.48 -16.17 -47.70
N VAL A 569 36.02 -15.74 -46.55
CA VAL A 569 37.30 -16.21 -46.00
C VAL A 569 37.11 -16.98 -44.69
N ASN A 570 37.54 -18.24 -44.66
CA ASN A 570 37.71 -19.05 -43.44
C ASN A 570 39.05 -18.75 -42.76
N ARG A 571 39.09 -18.72 -41.42
CA ARG A 571 40.29 -19.12 -40.64
C ARG A 571 39.91 -19.94 -39.40
N THR A 572 40.73 -20.94 -39.12
CA THR A 572 40.46 -22.06 -38.20
C THR A 572 41.13 -21.94 -36.83
N GLY A 573 40.45 -22.46 -35.79
CA GLY A 573 41.00 -23.35 -34.74
C GLY A 573 41.79 -22.70 -33.59
N LYS A 574 42.04 -23.30 -32.41
CA LYS A 574 41.87 -24.66 -31.78
C LYS A 574 41.85 -24.46 -30.23
N ARG A 575 41.47 -25.33 -29.27
CA ARG A 575 40.70 -26.61 -29.12
C ARG A 575 40.51 -26.87 -27.59
N GLY A 576 39.41 -27.51 -27.15
CA GLY A 576 39.21 -28.02 -25.76
C GLY A 576 37.75 -27.81 -25.27
N LYS A 577 36.88 -28.79 -24.93
CA LYS A 577 36.97 -30.14 -24.32
C LYS A 577 37.57 -30.11 -22.89
N PHE A 578 36.95 -30.67 -21.83
CA PHE A 578 35.70 -31.44 -21.60
C PHE A 578 34.92 -30.80 -20.40
N GLY A 579 33.74 -31.20 -19.90
CA GLY A 579 32.74 -32.22 -20.29
C GLY A 579 32.18 -33.02 -19.08
N ILE A 580 30.87 -33.35 -19.10
CA ILE A 580 30.13 -34.36 -18.28
C ILE A 580 29.56 -33.92 -16.89
N TYR A 581 28.28 -34.27 -16.68
CA TYR A 581 27.48 -34.22 -15.43
C TYR A 581 27.45 -35.60 -14.71
N PRO A 582 27.05 -35.68 -13.42
CA PRO A 582 25.78 -36.38 -13.15
C PRO A 582 24.91 -35.81 -12.01
N LYS A 583 23.66 -36.30 -11.93
CA LYS A 583 22.67 -36.04 -10.85
C LYS A 583 22.80 -37.08 -9.72
N ILE A 584 22.41 -36.73 -8.49
CA ILE A 584 21.95 -37.69 -7.46
C ILE A 584 20.68 -37.15 -6.74
N ARG A 585 19.82 -38.04 -6.25
CA ARG A 585 18.56 -37.78 -5.54
C ARG A 585 18.60 -38.25 -4.07
N SER A 586 17.89 -37.51 -3.20
CA SER A 586 17.05 -38.00 -2.07
C SER A 586 17.65 -38.71 -0.84
N SER A 587 16.91 -38.63 0.28
CA SER A 587 17.04 -39.38 1.55
C SER A 587 18.23 -39.05 2.48
N GLY A 588 18.19 -39.31 3.80
CA GLY A 588 17.03 -39.67 4.64
C GLY A 588 17.31 -40.33 6.01
N ARG A 589 17.48 -39.52 7.07
CA ARG A 589 17.42 -39.85 8.53
C ARG A 589 18.55 -40.69 9.21
N ARG A 590 19.07 -40.11 10.31
CA ARG A 590 19.47 -40.69 11.64
C ARG A 590 20.46 -41.87 11.77
N LEU A 591 21.53 -41.65 12.56
CA LEU A 591 21.96 -42.35 13.81
C LEU A 591 23.33 -41.73 14.26
N LYS A 592 23.49 -41.03 15.40
CA LYS A 592 23.63 -41.40 16.85
C LYS A 592 24.99 -42.02 17.30
N LYS A 593 25.83 -41.17 17.95
CA LYS A 593 26.95 -41.48 18.92
C LYS A 593 28.13 -42.33 18.33
N VAL A 594 29.37 -42.35 18.83
CA VAL A 594 29.92 -42.54 20.21
C VAL A 594 31.44 -42.15 20.26
N ASN A 595 31.90 -41.38 21.29
CA ASN A 595 33.28 -41.31 21.88
C ASN A 595 34.54 -41.05 20.97
N LYS A 596 35.75 -40.68 21.46
CA LYS A 596 36.26 -40.21 22.77
C LYS A 596 37.56 -39.37 22.59
N THR A 597 37.77 -38.40 23.49
CA THR A 597 39.07 -37.85 24.01
C THR A 597 40.38 -37.92 23.19
N CYS A 598 41.08 -36.78 23.12
CA CYS A 598 42.38 -36.68 23.81
C CYS A 598 42.77 -35.25 24.28
N ARG A 599 43.74 -35.25 25.20
CA ARG A 599 44.51 -34.22 25.94
C ARG A 599 44.93 -32.94 25.18
N LYS A 600 45.44 -31.85 25.79
CA LYS A 600 45.38 -31.17 27.13
C LYS A 600 46.58 -30.18 27.18
N LYS A 601 46.34 -28.90 27.57
CA LYS A 601 47.35 -27.92 28.09
C LYS A 601 48.48 -27.53 27.12
N ALA A 602 49.23 -26.44 27.29
CA ALA A 602 49.42 -25.50 28.42
C ALA A 602 49.77 -24.08 27.87
N SER A 603 50.03 -23.00 28.62
CA SER A 603 49.48 -22.48 29.88
C SER A 603 50.22 -21.17 30.25
N SER A 604 49.51 -20.06 30.39
CA SER A 604 49.90 -18.88 31.18
C SER A 604 48.63 -18.07 31.46
#